data_AF-A0A328RV47-F1
#
_entry.id   AF-A0A328RV47-F1
#
_cell.length_a   1.000
_cell.length_b   1.000
_cell.length_c   1.000
_cell.angle_alpha   90.00
_cell.angle_beta   90.00
_cell.angle_gamma   90.00
#
_symmetry.space_group_name_H-M   'P 1'
#
loop_
_entity.id
_entity.type
_entity.pdbx_description
1 polymer ?
#
loop_
_entity_poly.entity_id
_entity_poly.type
_entity_poly.pdbx_seq_one_letter_code
_entity_poly.pdbx_strand_id
1 'polypeptide(L)'
;MAEYRRAFPEDKIFIDELRGKLLTKFLLKPFKKNNEKLSKDNLELLINFLEATGDYMDQIPHFRSFEHDLDDCPSLTKWFCENSEKYLGEYTCNLDEYLENNGNSHLMEEDVIFYHGHELEYHLNMLGAEIMNRIFKEEYDKRTRKAIILPSCMNANNKNCRAKEERLGQVCTFCNPNCNVYKISREYSEHEVYIVSHESTAFKKAKKEDQEELGIIGITCVLNLISGGWKASNMKIPPQCVLLEHVACKKHWLKEDLYGKINENELKLKF
;
A
#
# COMPACT_ATOMS: atom_id res chain seq x y z
N MET A 1 4.19 -18.46 -9.57
CA MET A 1 5.29 -18.22 -8.60
C MET A 1 4.78 -17.62 -7.28
N ALA A 2 3.90 -16.60 -7.30
CA ALA A 2 3.38 -16.02 -6.05
C ALA A 2 2.54 -16.98 -5.19
N GLU A 3 1.74 -17.86 -5.80
CA GLU A 3 1.01 -18.90 -5.06
C GLU A 3 1.96 -19.91 -4.40
N TYR A 4 2.97 -20.38 -5.14
CA TYR A 4 4.02 -21.26 -4.61
C TYR A 4 4.80 -20.58 -3.48
N ARG A 5 5.16 -19.30 -3.63
CA ARG A 5 5.78 -18.46 -2.57
C ARG A 5 4.93 -18.38 -1.30
N ARG A 6 3.59 -18.33 -1.44
CA ARG A 6 2.66 -18.33 -0.30
C ARG A 6 2.51 -19.70 0.34
N ALA A 7 2.54 -20.76 -0.45
CA ALA A 7 2.38 -22.14 0.00
C ALA A 7 3.64 -22.72 0.67
N PHE A 8 4.83 -22.28 0.24
CA PHE A 8 6.13 -22.78 0.69
C PHE A 8 7.02 -21.63 1.19
N PRO A 9 6.81 -21.13 2.43
CA PRO A 9 7.58 -20.01 2.99
C PRO A 9 9.09 -20.25 3.07
N GLU A 10 9.52 -21.51 3.19
CA GLU A 10 10.91 -21.95 3.18
C GLU A 10 11.63 -21.65 1.86
N ASP A 11 10.91 -21.67 0.74
CA ASP A 11 11.44 -21.39 -0.59
C ASP A 11 11.42 -19.89 -0.93
N LYS A 12 10.91 -19.05 0.00
CA LYS A 12 10.71 -17.61 -0.24
C LYS A 12 11.96 -16.92 -0.76
N ILE A 13 13.12 -17.15 -0.14
CA ILE A 13 14.38 -16.47 -0.51
C ILE A 13 14.74 -16.79 -1.96
N PHE A 14 14.69 -18.06 -2.35
CA PHE A 14 14.99 -18.50 -3.71
C PHE A 14 14.01 -17.90 -4.73
N ILE A 15 12.71 -17.90 -4.41
CA ILE A 15 11.68 -17.34 -5.29
C ILE A 15 11.85 -15.83 -5.46
N ASP A 16 12.17 -15.11 -4.37
CA ASP A 16 12.37 -13.65 -4.40
C ASP A 16 13.58 -13.28 -5.26
N GLU A 17 14.70 -13.99 -5.11
CA GLU A 17 15.87 -13.80 -5.99
C GLU A 17 15.56 -14.10 -7.47
N LEU A 18 14.82 -15.17 -7.75
CA LEU A 18 14.44 -15.52 -9.12
C LEU A 18 13.53 -14.44 -9.72
N ARG A 19 12.54 -13.99 -8.94
CA ARG A 19 11.64 -12.90 -9.34
C ARG A 19 12.44 -11.63 -9.62
N GLY A 20 13.29 -11.16 -8.72
CA GLY A 20 14.08 -9.96 -8.92
C GLY A 20 14.94 -10.00 -10.20
N LYS A 21 15.58 -11.14 -10.49
CA LYS A 21 16.32 -11.37 -11.76
C LYS A 21 15.42 -11.28 -12.99
N LEU A 22 14.24 -11.89 -12.96
CA LEU A 22 13.29 -11.86 -14.07
C LEU A 22 12.71 -10.45 -14.29
N LEU A 23 12.26 -9.79 -13.22
CA LEU A 23 11.71 -8.43 -13.27
C LEU A 23 12.75 -7.46 -13.86
N THR A 24 13.98 -7.51 -13.36
CA THR A 24 15.10 -6.68 -13.86
C THR A 24 15.36 -6.93 -15.35
N LYS A 25 15.38 -8.18 -15.79
CA LYS A 25 15.72 -8.55 -17.17
C LYS A 25 14.60 -8.23 -18.18
N PHE A 26 13.35 -8.39 -17.76
CA PHE A 26 12.21 -8.35 -18.68
C PHE A 26 11.34 -7.10 -18.56
N LEU A 27 11.22 -6.52 -17.36
CA LEU A 27 10.31 -5.39 -17.09
C LEU A 27 10.99 -4.03 -17.01
N LEU A 28 12.28 -3.95 -16.67
CA LEU A 28 13.04 -2.67 -16.74
C LEU A 28 13.44 -2.26 -18.16
N LYS A 29 12.85 -2.89 -19.18
CA LYS A 29 13.06 -2.45 -20.56
C LYS A 29 12.29 -1.15 -20.80
N PRO A 30 12.83 -0.21 -21.59
CA PRO A 30 12.12 1.02 -21.92
C PRO A 30 10.72 0.71 -22.45
N PHE A 31 9.71 1.34 -21.86
CA PHE A 31 8.32 1.19 -22.28
C PHE A 31 8.22 1.52 -23.77
N LYS A 32 7.75 0.56 -24.58
CA LYS A 32 7.40 0.81 -25.97
C LYS A 32 5.94 1.22 -26.01
N LYS A 33 5.70 2.45 -26.44
CA LYS A 33 4.34 2.97 -26.63
C LYS A 33 3.55 2.04 -27.55
N ASN A 34 2.53 1.39 -27.01
CA ASN A 34 1.55 0.64 -27.79
C ASN A 34 0.48 1.64 -28.27
N ASN A 35 0.16 1.62 -29.57
CA ASN A 35 -0.87 2.48 -30.16
C ASN A 35 -2.22 1.75 -30.32
N GLU A 36 -2.34 0.52 -29.81
CA GLU A 36 -3.59 -0.21 -29.80
C GLU A 36 -4.66 0.54 -28.99
N LYS A 37 -5.89 0.54 -29.51
CA LYS A 37 -7.04 1.10 -28.79
C LYS A 37 -7.33 0.24 -27.56
N LEU A 38 -7.64 0.87 -26.44
CA LEU A 38 -8.17 0.20 -25.26
C LEU A 38 -9.47 -0.52 -25.64
N SER A 39 -9.51 -1.83 -25.41
CA SER A 39 -10.67 -2.69 -25.70
C SER A 39 -10.94 -3.59 -24.51
N LYS A 40 -12.15 -4.16 -24.45
CA LYS A 40 -12.51 -5.15 -23.42
C LYS A 40 -11.58 -6.37 -23.47
N ASP A 41 -11.23 -6.83 -24.67
CA ASP A 41 -10.33 -7.97 -24.85
C ASP A 41 -8.93 -7.68 -24.31
N ASN A 42 -8.39 -6.49 -24.59
CA ASN A 42 -7.07 -6.08 -24.09
C ASN A 42 -7.08 -5.86 -22.57
N LEU A 43 -8.17 -5.34 -22.01
CA LEU A 43 -8.34 -5.23 -20.56
C LEU A 43 -8.41 -6.62 -19.90
N GLU A 44 -9.14 -7.57 -20.49
CA GLU A 44 -9.23 -8.93 -19.97
C GLU A 44 -7.87 -9.64 -20.01
N LEU A 45 -7.08 -9.45 -21.08
CA LEU A 45 -5.71 -9.95 -21.15
C LEU A 45 -4.81 -9.35 -20.05
N LEU A 46 -4.95 -8.05 -19.79
CA LEU A 46 -4.24 -7.39 -18.69
C LEU A 46 -4.64 -7.97 -17.33
N ILE A 47 -5.94 -8.12 -17.06
CA ILE A 47 -6.46 -8.68 -15.80
C ILE A 47 -5.92 -10.10 -15.61
N ASN A 48 -5.97 -10.94 -16.65
CA ASN A 48 -5.44 -12.30 -16.60
C ASN A 48 -3.93 -12.33 -16.35
N PHE A 49 -3.17 -11.40 -16.95
CA PHE A 49 -1.75 -11.24 -16.65
C PHE A 49 -1.51 -10.86 -15.19
N LEU A 50 -2.22 -9.84 -14.68
CA LEU A 50 -2.10 -9.37 -13.29
C LEU A 50 -2.46 -10.48 -12.29
N GLU A 51 -3.52 -11.24 -12.56
CA GLU A 51 -3.92 -12.39 -11.74
C GLU A 51 -2.83 -13.48 -11.75
N ALA A 52 -2.26 -13.78 -12.92
CA ALA A 52 -1.19 -14.77 -13.05
C ALA A 52 0.10 -14.37 -12.31
N THR A 53 0.36 -13.07 -12.13
CA THR A 53 1.48 -12.62 -11.26
C THR A 53 1.25 -13.00 -9.80
N GLY A 54 -0.01 -12.98 -9.36
CA GLY A 54 -0.46 -13.23 -8.00
C GLY A 54 -0.11 -12.13 -7.00
N ASP A 55 0.34 -10.95 -7.46
CA ASP A 55 0.63 -9.78 -6.62
C ASP A 55 -0.57 -8.84 -6.47
N TYR A 56 -1.54 -8.92 -7.39
CA TYR A 56 -2.72 -8.02 -7.45
C TYR A 56 -4.03 -8.69 -7.00
N MET A 57 -3.95 -9.78 -6.25
CA MET A 57 -5.11 -10.62 -5.94
C MET A 57 -6.24 -9.87 -5.22
N ASP A 58 -5.90 -8.85 -4.44
CA ASP A 58 -6.89 -8.03 -3.74
C ASP A 58 -7.60 -7.05 -4.68
N GLN A 59 -6.99 -6.69 -5.81
CA GLN A 59 -7.55 -5.79 -6.83
C GLN A 59 -8.34 -6.54 -7.92
N ILE A 60 -7.99 -7.80 -8.21
CA ILE A 60 -8.63 -8.59 -9.28
C ILE A 60 -10.17 -8.60 -9.20
N PRO A 61 -10.81 -8.82 -8.03
CA PRO A 61 -12.27 -8.80 -7.95
C PRO A 61 -12.89 -7.48 -8.44
N HIS A 62 -12.24 -6.36 -8.11
CA HIS A 62 -12.68 -5.02 -8.51
C HIS A 62 -12.51 -4.80 -10.01
N PHE A 63 -11.37 -5.20 -10.58
CA PHE A 63 -11.13 -5.10 -12.01
C PHE A 63 -12.10 -5.96 -12.82
N ARG A 64 -12.41 -7.18 -12.36
CA ARG A 64 -13.38 -8.06 -13.03
C ARG A 64 -14.82 -7.54 -12.94
N SER A 65 -15.13 -6.74 -11.92
CA SER A 65 -16.43 -6.07 -11.78
C SER A 65 -16.53 -4.73 -12.53
N PHE A 66 -15.48 -4.32 -13.27
CA PHE A 66 -15.48 -3.03 -13.96
C PHE A 66 -16.36 -3.09 -15.22
N GLU A 67 -17.53 -2.46 -15.16
CA GLU A 67 -18.53 -2.47 -16.24
C GLU A 67 -18.63 -1.16 -17.03
N HIS A 68 -17.81 -0.16 -16.71
CA HIS A 68 -17.87 1.16 -17.36
C HIS A 68 -17.34 1.16 -18.80
N ASP A 69 -17.80 2.13 -19.57
CA ASP A 69 -17.31 2.36 -20.93
C ASP A 69 -15.82 2.76 -20.90
N LEU A 70 -15.03 2.07 -21.70
CA LEU A 70 -13.58 2.29 -21.81
C LEU A 70 -13.26 3.51 -22.69
N ASP A 71 -14.23 4.01 -23.46
CA ASP A 71 -14.02 5.16 -24.34
C ASP A 71 -13.71 6.46 -23.57
N ASP A 72 -14.15 6.58 -22.31
CA ASP A 72 -13.86 7.73 -21.45
C ASP A 72 -12.48 7.66 -20.78
N CYS A 73 -11.93 6.45 -20.61
CA CYS A 73 -10.67 6.24 -19.90
C CYS A 73 -9.49 7.03 -20.50
N PRO A 74 -9.24 7.04 -21.82
CA PRO A 74 -8.14 7.80 -22.40
C PRO A 74 -8.20 9.30 -22.11
N SER A 75 -9.40 9.89 -22.15
CA SER A 75 -9.60 11.31 -21.89
C SER A 75 -9.32 11.64 -20.42
N LEU A 76 -9.82 10.80 -19.50
CA LEU A 76 -9.57 10.95 -18.07
C LEU A 76 -8.08 10.75 -17.73
N THR A 77 -7.45 9.71 -18.26
CA THR A 77 -6.02 9.45 -18.09
C THR A 77 -5.19 10.60 -18.62
N LYS A 78 -5.50 11.12 -19.81
CA LYS A 78 -4.79 12.27 -20.38
C LYS A 78 -4.91 13.49 -19.48
N TRP A 79 -6.13 13.83 -19.05
CA TRP A 79 -6.35 14.95 -18.14
C TRP A 79 -5.56 14.76 -16.84
N PHE A 80 -5.58 13.57 -16.25
CA PHE A 80 -4.85 13.28 -15.03
C PHE A 80 -3.33 13.43 -15.21
N CYS A 81 -2.77 12.88 -16.30
CA CYS A 81 -1.34 13.03 -16.59
C CYS A 81 -0.94 14.51 -16.77
N GLU A 82 -1.79 15.33 -17.39
CA GLU A 82 -1.53 16.75 -17.63
C GLU A 82 -1.71 17.62 -16.37
N ASN A 83 -2.50 17.17 -15.38
CA ASN A 83 -2.91 18.01 -14.25
C ASN A 83 -2.43 17.52 -12.89
N SER A 84 -2.05 16.24 -12.75
CA SER A 84 -1.69 15.67 -11.44
C SER A 84 -0.53 16.43 -10.79
N GLU A 85 0.49 16.78 -11.57
CA GLU A 85 1.64 17.55 -11.09
C GLU A 85 1.25 18.88 -10.45
N LYS A 86 0.33 19.61 -11.08
CA LYS A 86 -0.17 20.90 -10.55
C LYS A 86 -0.79 20.76 -9.15
N TYR A 87 -1.45 19.64 -8.87
CA TYR A 87 -2.20 19.44 -7.62
C TYR A 87 -1.45 18.61 -6.58
N LEU A 88 -0.55 17.73 -7.01
CA LEU A 88 0.08 16.72 -6.17
C LEU A 88 1.61 16.74 -6.20
N GLY A 89 2.23 17.48 -7.12
CA GLY A 89 3.69 17.52 -7.29
C GLY A 89 4.46 18.00 -6.06
N GLU A 90 3.85 18.81 -5.19
CA GLU A 90 4.46 19.18 -3.91
C GLU A 90 4.77 17.96 -3.02
N TYR A 91 3.95 16.91 -3.11
CA TYR A 91 4.13 15.67 -2.33
C TYR A 91 5.19 14.73 -2.91
N THR A 92 5.63 14.96 -4.15
CA THR A 92 6.60 14.12 -4.88
C THR A 92 7.84 14.89 -5.35
N CYS A 93 7.98 16.17 -4.98
CA CYS A 93 9.05 17.05 -5.44
C CYS A 93 10.51 16.54 -5.26
N ASN A 94 10.75 15.62 -4.33
CA ASN A 94 12.07 15.02 -4.11
C ASN A 94 12.20 13.59 -4.65
N LEU A 95 11.19 13.09 -5.38
CA LEU A 95 11.15 11.72 -5.86
C LEU A 95 12.24 11.45 -6.91
N ASP A 96 12.39 12.33 -7.89
CA ASP A 96 13.37 12.12 -8.98
C ASP A 96 14.82 12.07 -8.48
N GLU A 97 15.22 13.06 -7.67
CA GLU A 97 16.55 13.07 -7.02
C GLU A 97 16.76 11.79 -6.19
N TYR A 98 15.71 11.32 -5.52
CA TYR A 98 15.78 10.11 -4.74
C TYR A 98 15.94 8.85 -5.62
N LEU A 99 15.19 8.73 -6.71
CA LEU A 99 15.28 7.61 -7.66
C LEU A 99 16.65 7.57 -8.34
N GLU A 100 17.22 8.71 -8.73
CA GLU A 100 18.57 8.79 -9.31
C GLU A 100 19.65 8.28 -8.34
N ASN A 101 19.52 8.62 -7.06
CA ASN A 101 20.50 8.26 -6.04
C ASN A 101 20.39 6.81 -5.54
N ASN A 102 19.22 6.17 -5.67
CA ASN A 102 18.93 4.86 -5.05
C ASN A 102 18.40 3.78 -6.01
N GLY A 103 17.93 4.12 -7.22
CA GLY A 103 17.26 3.16 -8.12
C GLY A 103 18.13 1.94 -8.49
N ASN A 104 19.45 2.13 -8.60
CA ASN A 104 20.36 1.04 -8.93
C ASN A 104 20.67 0.09 -7.76
N SER A 105 20.38 0.46 -6.50
CA SER A 105 20.76 -0.39 -5.35
C SER A 105 19.86 -1.61 -5.17
N HIS A 106 18.68 -1.64 -5.81
CA HIS A 106 17.70 -2.74 -5.74
C HIS A 106 17.59 -3.52 -7.05
N LEU A 107 18.54 -3.33 -7.98
CA LEU A 107 18.60 -4.17 -9.17
C LEU A 107 18.74 -5.63 -8.75
N MET A 108 17.95 -6.50 -9.38
CA MET A 108 17.85 -7.92 -9.09
C MET A 108 17.13 -8.29 -7.77
N GLU A 109 16.60 -7.32 -7.03
CA GLU A 109 15.69 -7.54 -5.90
C GLU A 109 14.22 -7.58 -6.37
N GLU A 110 13.34 -8.22 -5.60
CA GLU A 110 11.93 -8.40 -5.99
C GLU A 110 11.10 -7.10 -5.95
N ASP A 111 11.57 -6.11 -5.19
CA ASP A 111 10.94 -4.81 -5.00
C ASP A 111 11.41 -3.75 -6.01
N VAL A 112 12.23 -4.15 -6.99
CA VAL A 112 12.82 -3.27 -8.02
C VAL A 112 11.80 -2.41 -8.77
N ILE A 113 10.55 -2.85 -8.89
CA ILE A 113 9.47 -2.08 -9.53
C ILE A 113 9.17 -0.80 -8.74
N PHE A 114 9.15 -0.86 -7.41
CA PHE A 114 8.87 0.31 -6.57
C PHE A 114 9.98 1.36 -6.63
N TYR A 115 11.19 0.95 -7.03
CA TYR A 115 12.37 1.80 -7.21
C TYR A 115 12.51 2.41 -8.59
N HIS A 116 11.61 2.08 -9.51
CA HIS A 116 11.56 2.62 -10.86
C HIS A 116 10.16 3.08 -11.25
N GLY A 117 9.25 3.20 -10.26
CA GLY A 117 7.89 3.66 -10.45
C GLY A 117 7.87 5.13 -10.85
N HIS A 118 7.05 5.45 -11.86
CA HIS A 118 6.89 6.81 -12.35
C HIS A 118 6.13 7.66 -11.33
N GLU A 119 6.42 8.95 -11.21
CA GLU A 119 5.72 9.88 -10.30
C GLU A 119 4.19 9.80 -10.38
N LEU A 120 3.66 9.70 -11.61
CA LEU A 120 2.23 9.45 -11.87
C LEU A 120 1.62 8.29 -11.07
N GLU A 121 2.38 7.23 -10.76
CA GLU A 121 1.91 6.13 -9.92
C GLU A 121 1.67 6.58 -8.47
N TYR A 122 2.53 7.45 -7.94
CA TYR A 122 2.33 8.05 -6.62
C TYR A 122 1.06 8.89 -6.60
N HIS A 123 0.91 9.78 -7.58
CA HIS A 123 -0.28 10.62 -7.73
C HIS A 123 -1.55 9.79 -7.85
N LEU A 124 -1.52 8.72 -8.64
CA LEU A 124 -2.67 7.85 -8.83
C LEU A 124 -3.06 7.13 -7.53
N ASN A 125 -2.08 6.68 -6.74
CA ASN A 125 -2.34 6.07 -5.44
C ASN A 125 -2.89 7.09 -4.41
N MET A 126 -2.41 8.34 -4.43
CA MET A 126 -2.96 9.40 -3.58
C MET A 126 -4.42 9.70 -3.93
N LEU A 127 -4.73 9.83 -5.23
CA LEU A 127 -6.10 10.00 -5.70
C LEU A 127 -6.98 8.80 -5.33
N GLY A 128 -6.47 7.58 -5.53
CA GLY A 128 -7.15 6.35 -5.16
C GLY A 128 -7.48 6.30 -3.66
N ALA A 129 -6.58 6.80 -2.80
CA ALA A 129 -6.77 6.79 -1.36
C ALA A 129 -7.91 7.72 -0.95
N GLU A 130 -7.99 8.88 -1.59
CA GLU A 130 -9.07 9.82 -1.36
C GLU A 130 -10.42 9.32 -1.89
N ILE A 131 -10.44 8.69 -3.07
CA ILE A 131 -11.65 8.05 -3.60
C ILE A 131 -12.13 6.95 -2.65
N MET A 132 -11.21 6.10 -2.18
CA MET A 132 -11.50 5.03 -1.24
C MET A 132 -12.07 5.59 0.08
N ASN A 133 -11.46 6.64 0.63
CA ASN A 133 -11.97 7.34 1.81
C ASN A 133 -13.43 7.73 1.65
N ARG A 134 -13.78 8.36 0.53
CA ARG A 134 -15.15 8.83 0.25
C ARG A 134 -16.14 7.68 0.09
N ILE A 135 -15.78 6.64 -0.67
CA ILE A 135 -16.65 5.49 -0.92
C ILE A 135 -16.99 4.78 0.38
N PHE A 136 -16.00 4.55 1.24
CA PHE A 136 -16.19 3.75 2.46
C PHE A 136 -16.56 4.57 3.70
N LYS A 137 -16.61 5.91 3.62
CA LYS A 137 -16.83 6.78 4.79
C LYS A 137 -18.10 6.43 5.56
N GLU A 138 -19.22 6.28 4.84
CA GLU A 138 -20.51 6.01 5.46
C GLU A 138 -20.54 4.65 6.17
N GLU A 139 -19.98 3.61 5.54
CA GLU A 139 -19.91 2.28 6.16
C GLU A 139 -18.93 2.25 7.33
N TYR A 140 -17.81 2.96 7.22
CA TYR A 140 -16.81 3.11 8.28
C TYR A 140 -17.40 3.78 9.52
N ASP A 141 -18.17 4.87 9.35
CA ASP A 141 -18.77 5.61 10.47
C ASP A 141 -19.82 4.80 11.25
N LYS A 142 -20.47 3.84 10.60
CA LYS A 142 -21.45 2.95 11.22
C LYS A 142 -20.81 1.86 12.07
N ARG A 143 -19.49 1.64 11.97
CA ARG A 143 -18.78 0.57 12.70
C ARG A 143 -18.60 0.94 14.16
N THR A 144 -18.89 0.00 15.04
CA THR A 144 -18.83 0.16 16.51
C THR A 144 -17.39 0.05 17.03
N ARG A 145 -16.52 -0.67 16.31
CA ARG A 145 -15.09 -0.81 16.62
C ARG A 145 -14.27 -0.11 15.54
N LYS A 146 -13.25 0.62 15.94
CA LYS A 146 -12.30 1.29 15.05
C LYS A 146 -10.87 0.88 15.40
N ALA A 147 -10.10 0.45 14.40
CA ALA A 147 -8.68 0.14 14.57
C ALA A 147 -7.78 1.00 13.69
N ILE A 148 -6.64 1.43 14.24
CA ILE A 148 -5.54 2.06 13.51
C ILE A 148 -4.52 0.99 13.14
N ILE A 149 -4.23 0.86 11.85
CA ILE A 149 -3.24 -0.07 11.33
C ILE A 149 -1.98 0.70 10.94
N LEU A 150 -0.90 0.44 11.67
CA LEU A 150 0.39 1.10 11.52
C LEU A 150 1.40 0.18 10.82
N PRO A 151 2.26 0.70 9.94
CA PRO A 151 3.33 -0.07 9.34
C PRO A 151 4.51 -0.16 10.31
N SER A 152 5.20 -1.30 10.31
CA SER A 152 6.37 -1.54 11.17
C SER A 152 7.55 -0.57 10.95
N CYS A 153 7.56 0.22 9.87
CA CYS A 153 8.57 1.27 9.66
C CYS A 153 8.39 2.49 10.58
N MET A 154 7.25 2.61 11.29
CA MET A 154 7.05 3.65 12.31
C MET A 154 7.69 3.30 13.66
N ASN A 155 8.23 2.09 13.82
CA ASN A 155 8.91 1.66 15.04
C ASN A 155 10.30 2.30 15.14
N ALA A 156 10.56 3.00 16.25
CA ALA A 156 11.91 3.47 16.56
C ALA A 156 12.83 2.28 16.88
N ASN A 157 13.73 1.96 15.94
CA ASN A 157 14.71 0.88 16.05
C ASN A 157 14.08 -0.51 16.26
N ASN A 158 13.67 -1.15 15.15
CA ASN A 158 13.02 -2.48 15.15
C ASN A 158 13.73 -3.55 16.02
N LYS A 159 15.05 -3.44 16.26
CA LYS A 159 15.81 -4.44 17.05
C LYS A 159 15.42 -4.48 18.53
N ASN A 160 14.95 -3.38 19.11
CA ASN A 160 14.59 -3.28 20.53
C ASN A 160 13.08 -3.13 20.77
N CYS A 161 12.27 -3.23 19.71
CA CYS A 161 10.82 -3.18 19.82
C CYS A 161 10.33 -4.40 20.60
N ARG A 162 9.56 -4.18 21.66
CA ARG A 162 8.94 -5.24 22.46
C ARG A 162 7.47 -5.43 22.14
N ALA A 163 7.03 -5.06 20.93
CA ALA A 163 5.65 -5.25 20.51
C ALA A 163 5.27 -6.73 20.61
N LYS A 164 4.06 -7.00 21.07
CA LYS A 164 3.58 -8.37 21.31
C LYS A 164 2.62 -8.76 20.21
N GLU A 165 2.76 -9.97 19.68
CA GLU A 165 1.83 -10.51 18.71
C GLU A 165 0.45 -10.69 19.35
N GLU A 166 -0.57 -10.11 18.73
CA GLU A 166 -1.97 -10.31 19.06
C GLU A 166 -2.71 -10.84 17.82
N ARG A 167 -4.05 -10.88 17.89
CA ARG A 167 -4.85 -11.51 16.84
C ARG A 167 -4.75 -10.81 15.48
N LEU A 168 -4.96 -9.49 15.43
CA LEU A 168 -5.01 -8.73 14.17
C LEU A 168 -3.67 -8.12 13.76
N GLY A 169 -2.66 -8.19 14.61
CA GLY A 169 -1.32 -7.66 14.40
C GLY A 169 -0.57 -7.53 15.72
N GLN A 170 0.59 -6.89 15.70
CA GLN A 170 1.36 -6.65 16.92
C GLN A 170 0.83 -5.43 17.67
N VAL A 171 0.87 -5.44 19.00
CA VAL A 171 0.44 -4.32 19.85
C VAL A 171 1.64 -3.73 20.58
N CYS A 172 1.67 -2.39 20.67
CA CYS A 172 2.73 -1.67 21.38
C CYS A 172 2.70 -1.98 22.88
N THR A 173 3.87 -2.31 23.45
CA THR A 173 4.04 -2.50 24.91
C THR A 173 4.69 -1.30 25.59
N PHE A 174 4.69 -0.15 24.92
CA PHE A 174 5.18 1.13 25.45
C PHE A 174 6.68 1.14 25.81
N CYS A 175 7.52 0.38 25.08
CA CYS A 175 8.94 0.21 25.40
C CYS A 175 9.85 1.42 25.11
N ASN A 176 9.41 2.39 24.30
CA ASN A 176 10.18 3.58 23.94
C ASN A 176 9.26 4.80 23.70
N PRO A 177 9.25 5.81 24.58
CA PRO A 177 8.44 7.02 24.43
C PRO A 177 8.72 7.87 23.18
N ASN A 178 9.90 7.73 22.59
CA ASN A 178 10.28 8.47 21.38
C ASN A 178 9.78 7.81 20.08
N CYS A 179 9.19 6.62 20.14
CA CYS A 179 8.66 5.88 19.00
C CYS A 179 7.33 6.48 18.49
N ASN A 180 7.14 6.58 17.17
CA ASN A 180 5.88 7.09 16.62
C ASN A 180 4.69 6.17 16.95
N VAL A 181 4.90 4.85 16.91
CA VAL A 181 3.87 3.89 17.34
C VAL A 181 3.51 4.07 18.82
N TYR A 182 4.49 4.33 19.69
CA TYR A 182 4.22 4.62 21.10
C TYR A 182 3.27 5.81 21.23
N LYS A 183 3.60 6.93 20.55
CA LYS A 183 2.84 8.17 20.63
C LYS A 183 1.39 7.96 20.18
N ILE A 184 1.19 7.34 19.02
CA ILE A 184 -0.14 7.04 18.48
C ILE A 184 -0.91 6.10 19.40
N SER A 185 -0.29 5.01 19.88
CA SER A 185 -0.95 4.08 20.80
C SER A 185 -1.32 4.72 22.15
N ARG A 186 -0.64 5.79 22.57
CA ARG A 186 -0.99 6.56 23.78
C ARG A 186 -2.08 7.57 23.53
N GLU A 187 -2.04 8.28 22.41
CA GLU A 187 -3.01 9.32 22.06
C GLU A 187 -4.39 8.72 21.74
N TYR A 188 -4.41 7.57 21.07
CA TYR A 188 -5.65 6.88 20.66
C TYR A 188 -5.93 5.66 21.54
N SER A 189 -5.78 5.78 22.87
CA SER A 189 -5.93 4.65 23.82
C SER A 189 -7.30 4.00 23.81
N GLU A 190 -8.33 4.74 23.40
CA GLU A 190 -9.72 4.25 23.27
C GLU A 190 -9.95 3.44 21.99
N HIS A 191 -8.95 3.38 21.09
CA HIS A 191 -9.02 2.68 19.82
C HIS A 191 -8.06 1.49 19.79
N GLU A 192 -8.38 0.49 18.99
CA GLU A 192 -7.48 -0.62 18.73
C GLU A 192 -6.30 -0.12 17.88
N VAL A 193 -5.05 -0.40 18.26
CA VAL A 193 -3.87 -0.01 17.47
C VAL A 193 -3.01 -1.24 17.20
N TYR A 194 -2.88 -1.58 15.92
CA TYR A 194 -2.13 -2.74 15.46
C TYR A 194 -0.97 -2.33 14.57
N ILE A 195 0.17 -2.99 14.74
CA ILE A 195 1.35 -2.86 13.91
C ILE A 195 1.38 -4.07 12.97
N VAL A 196 1.44 -3.80 11.67
CA VAL A 196 1.55 -4.81 10.62
C VAL A 196 2.93 -4.70 9.98
N SER A 197 3.66 -5.82 10.00
CA SER A 197 5.02 -5.88 9.46
C SER A 197 5.06 -6.05 7.95
N HIS A 198 4.03 -6.68 7.38
CA HIS A 198 3.92 -6.96 5.96
C HIS A 198 2.45 -7.08 5.55
N GLU A 199 2.07 -6.60 4.37
CA GLU A 199 0.68 -6.62 3.90
C GLU A 199 0.07 -8.04 3.97
N SER A 200 0.85 -9.06 3.61
CA SER A 200 0.42 -10.46 3.65
C SER A 200 0.00 -10.96 5.04
N THR A 201 0.38 -10.31 6.14
CA THR A 201 -0.04 -10.69 7.50
C THR A 201 -1.27 -9.95 7.99
N ALA A 202 -1.61 -8.81 7.38
CA ALA A 202 -2.81 -8.05 7.69
C ALA A 202 -4.06 -8.93 7.64
N PHE A 203 -4.90 -8.84 8.68
CA PHE A 203 -6.22 -9.46 8.78
C PHE A 203 -6.29 -11.00 8.68
N LYS A 204 -5.16 -11.72 8.64
CA LYS A 204 -5.14 -13.19 8.52
C LYS A 204 -5.97 -13.94 9.57
N LYS A 205 -6.12 -13.37 10.77
CA LYS A 205 -6.90 -13.95 11.88
C LYS A 205 -8.15 -13.11 12.20
N ALA A 206 -8.64 -12.33 11.24
CA ALA A 206 -9.91 -11.65 11.37
C ALA A 206 -11.06 -12.67 11.44
N LYS A 207 -12.04 -12.37 12.29
CA LYS A 207 -13.24 -13.18 12.51
C LYS A 207 -14.44 -12.51 11.84
N LYS A 208 -15.54 -13.25 11.77
CA LYS A 208 -16.82 -12.74 11.26
C LYS A 208 -17.27 -11.47 11.98
N GLU A 209 -17.09 -11.41 13.30
CA GLU A 209 -17.36 -10.23 14.12
C GLU A 209 -16.59 -8.99 13.64
N ASP A 210 -15.33 -9.13 13.23
CA ASP A 210 -14.58 -7.98 12.68
C ASP A 210 -15.17 -7.52 11.34
N GLN A 211 -15.69 -8.43 10.51
CA GLN A 211 -16.34 -8.05 9.25
C GLN A 211 -17.63 -7.27 9.47
N GLU A 212 -18.28 -7.44 10.63
CA GLU A 212 -19.55 -6.80 10.98
C GLU A 212 -19.34 -5.52 11.79
N GLU A 213 -18.32 -5.45 12.64
CA GLU A 213 -18.17 -4.39 13.63
C GLU A 213 -16.95 -3.49 13.43
N LEU A 214 -15.92 -3.93 12.70
CA LEU A 214 -14.64 -3.21 12.61
C LEU A 214 -14.60 -2.30 11.38
N GLY A 215 -14.29 -1.02 11.62
CA GLY A 215 -13.73 -0.10 10.62
C GLY A 215 -12.24 0.11 10.87
N ILE A 216 -11.46 0.36 9.82
CA ILE A 216 -10.01 0.56 9.97
C ILE A 216 -9.55 1.89 9.41
N ILE A 217 -8.51 2.46 10.03
CA ILE A 217 -7.68 3.50 9.44
C ILE A 217 -6.32 2.88 9.13
N GLY A 218 -6.05 2.65 7.85
CA GLY A 218 -4.76 2.19 7.35
C GLY A 218 -3.81 3.36 7.17
N ILE A 219 -2.62 3.24 7.76
CA ILE A 219 -1.52 4.19 7.62
C ILE A 219 -0.37 3.48 6.93
N THR A 220 0.09 3.97 5.78
CA THR A 220 1.28 3.46 5.10
C THR A 220 1.82 4.43 4.06
N CYS A 221 2.92 4.07 3.39
CA CYS A 221 3.46 4.82 2.27
C CYS A 221 2.52 4.77 1.06
N VAL A 222 2.66 5.77 0.19
CA VAL A 222 1.76 6.02 -0.96
C VAL A 222 1.53 4.78 -1.81
N LEU A 223 2.59 4.07 -2.20
CA LEU A 223 2.49 2.94 -3.14
C LEU A 223 1.86 1.67 -2.55
N ASN A 224 1.73 1.55 -1.23
CA ASN A 224 1.20 0.34 -0.57
C ASN A 224 -0.15 0.57 0.13
N LEU A 225 -0.68 1.79 0.12
CA LEU A 225 -1.89 2.11 0.88
C LEU A 225 -3.15 1.50 0.26
N ILE A 226 -3.23 1.52 -1.07
CA ILE A 226 -4.41 1.08 -1.79
C ILE A 226 -4.58 -0.43 -1.78
N SER A 227 -3.48 -1.18 -1.89
CA SER A 227 -3.52 -2.64 -1.81
C SER A 227 -4.09 -3.11 -0.46
N GLY A 228 -3.59 -2.55 0.64
CA GLY A 228 -4.11 -2.82 1.98
C GLY A 228 -5.58 -2.43 2.16
N GLY A 229 -6.02 -1.34 1.54
CA GLY A 229 -7.41 -0.90 1.53
C GLY A 229 -8.33 -1.88 0.79
N TRP A 230 -7.96 -2.32 -0.41
CA TRP A 230 -8.72 -3.33 -1.14
C TRP A 230 -8.81 -4.66 -0.41
N LYS A 231 -7.70 -5.08 0.21
CA LYS A 231 -7.68 -6.27 1.05
C LYS A 231 -8.69 -6.20 2.20
N ALA A 232 -8.78 -5.06 2.89
CA ALA A 232 -9.78 -4.86 3.94
C ALA A 232 -11.21 -4.87 3.39
N SER A 233 -11.44 -4.18 2.27
CA SER A 233 -12.73 -4.15 1.56
C SER A 233 -13.20 -5.56 1.15
N ASN A 234 -12.31 -6.40 0.61
CA ASN A 234 -12.62 -7.80 0.28
C ASN A 234 -13.07 -8.62 1.50
N MET A 235 -12.68 -8.19 2.69
CA MET A 235 -13.08 -8.78 3.97
C MET A 235 -14.29 -8.07 4.60
N LYS A 236 -14.95 -7.16 3.88
CA LYS A 236 -16.08 -6.33 4.34
C LYS A 236 -15.76 -5.40 5.51
N ILE A 237 -14.47 -5.08 5.68
CA ILE A 237 -13.97 -4.15 6.68
C ILE A 237 -13.73 -2.81 5.96
N PRO A 238 -14.55 -1.77 6.18
CA PRO A 238 -14.45 -0.51 5.45
C PRO A 238 -13.16 0.23 5.84
N PRO A 239 -12.27 0.50 4.88
CA PRO A 239 -11.04 1.22 5.14
C PRO A 239 -11.21 2.73 5.08
N GLN A 240 -10.40 3.42 5.86
CA GLN A 240 -9.97 4.79 5.65
C GLN A 240 -8.45 4.77 5.50
N CYS A 241 -7.92 5.60 4.61
CA CYS A 241 -6.56 5.65 4.15
C CYS A 241 -5.93 6.98 4.57
N VAL A 242 -4.83 6.90 5.32
CA VAL A 242 -4.01 8.05 5.70
C VAL A 242 -2.57 7.79 5.26
N LEU A 243 -1.98 8.76 4.55
CA LEU A 243 -0.62 8.65 4.04
C LEU A 243 0.40 9.01 5.12
N LEU A 244 1.54 8.32 5.10
CA LEU A 244 2.73 8.81 5.77
C LEU A 244 3.26 10.07 5.07
N GLU A 245 3.87 10.97 5.84
CA GLU A 245 4.47 12.22 5.33
C GLU A 245 5.72 11.99 4.49
N HIS A 246 6.21 10.75 4.44
CA HIS A 246 7.38 10.38 3.67
C HIS A 246 6.99 9.36 2.62
N VAL A 247 7.41 9.61 1.39
CA VAL A 247 7.31 8.63 0.30
C VAL A 247 8.12 7.38 0.67
N ALA A 248 9.29 7.57 1.30
CA ALA A 248 10.29 6.56 1.60
C ALA A 248 10.45 6.24 3.10
N CYS A 249 10.93 5.04 3.43
CA CYS A 249 11.34 4.68 4.81
C CYS A 249 12.61 3.83 4.80
N LYS A 250 13.30 3.67 5.93
CA LYS A 250 14.53 2.85 5.99
C LYS A 250 14.38 1.41 5.50
N LYS A 251 13.24 0.78 5.80
CA LYS A 251 12.98 -0.61 5.41
C LYS A 251 12.86 -0.79 3.91
N HIS A 252 12.38 0.25 3.24
CA HIS A 252 12.09 0.14 1.83
C HIS A 252 13.05 0.93 0.99
N TRP A 253 13.61 2.08 1.42
CA TRP A 253 14.13 3.18 0.58
C TRP A 253 15.28 4.04 1.20
N LEU A 254 15.40 4.21 2.53
CA LEU A 254 16.39 5.15 3.13
C LEU A 254 17.58 4.48 3.84
N LYS A 255 18.79 5.02 3.69
CA LYS A 255 19.95 4.63 4.53
C LYS A 255 19.83 5.15 5.96
N GLU A 256 19.22 6.32 6.12
CA GLU A 256 18.98 6.97 7.41
C GLU A 256 17.75 6.40 8.12
N ASP A 257 17.80 6.34 9.46
CA ASP A 257 16.69 5.85 10.29
C ASP A 257 15.63 6.94 10.47
N LEU A 258 14.95 7.30 9.38
CA LEU A 258 13.79 8.18 9.42
C LEU A 258 12.54 7.35 9.72
N TYR A 259 11.92 7.64 10.86
CA TYR A 259 10.66 7.04 11.26
C TYR A 259 9.54 7.64 10.41
N GLY A 260 8.69 6.78 9.85
CA GLY A 260 7.49 7.23 9.14
C GLY A 260 6.69 8.15 10.06
N LYS A 261 6.52 9.41 9.65
CA LYS A 261 5.65 10.38 10.32
C LYS A 261 4.29 10.36 9.65
N ILE A 262 3.29 10.78 10.41
CA ILE A 262 1.91 10.90 9.97
C ILE A 262 1.48 12.34 10.15
N ASN A 263 0.67 12.84 9.22
CA ASN A 263 -0.05 14.08 9.44
C ASN A 263 -1.14 13.84 10.50
N GLU A 264 -0.88 14.27 11.74
CA GLU A 264 -1.79 14.09 12.86
C GLU A 264 -3.14 14.78 12.64
N ASN A 265 -3.17 15.89 11.88
CA ASN A 265 -4.42 16.57 11.56
C ASN A 265 -5.28 15.70 10.63
N GLU A 266 -4.66 15.06 9.63
CA GLU A 266 -5.36 14.16 8.73
C GLU A 266 -5.92 12.93 9.47
N LEU A 267 -5.15 12.37 10.41
CA LEU A 267 -5.63 11.27 11.24
C LEU A 267 -6.84 11.66 12.09
N LYS A 268 -6.83 12.85 12.70
CA LYS A 268 -7.93 13.36 13.52
C LYS A 268 -9.23 13.50 12.74
N LEU A 269 -9.17 13.85 11.46
CA LEU A 269 -10.35 13.97 10.60
C LEU A 269 -11.04 12.62 10.30
N LYS A 270 -10.39 11.49 10.60
CA LYS A 270 -10.97 10.16 10.36
C LYS A 270 -11.81 9.65 11.54
N PHE A 271 -11.80 10.31 12.69
CA PHE A 271 -12.57 9.91 13.87
C PHE A 271 -13.88 10.66 13.99
#